data_AF-A0ABD5BNP2-F1
#
_entry.id   AF-A0ABD5BNP2-F1
#
_cell.length_a   1.000
_cell.length_b   1.000
_cell.length_c   1.000
_cell.angle_alpha   90.00
_cell.angle_beta   90.00
_cell.angle_gamma   90.00
#
_symmetry.space_group_name_H-M   'P 1'
#
loop_
_entity.id
_entity.type
_entity.pdbx_description
1 polymer ?
#
loop_
_entity_poly.entity_id
_entity_poly.type
_entity_poly.pdbx_seq_one_letter_code
_entity_poly.pdbx_strand_id
1 'polypeptide(L)' 'TSNYQLEDFDGATLGEAIWVAEDGGTLLGFVSVYREDNFIHNLYVDPHQPPRGVGSALLQAAQATFTATGSLKCLV' A
#
# COMPACT_ATOMS: atom_id res chain seq x y z
N THR A 1 13.31 -17.15 1.54
CA THR A 1 12.88 -15.77 1.20
C THR A 1 14.03 -14.90 0.70
N SER A 2 15.14 -15.47 0.21
CA SER A 2 16.40 -14.74 0.06
C SER A 2 16.64 -14.09 -1.32
N ASN A 3 15.59 -13.83 -2.11
CA ASN A 3 15.76 -13.33 -3.49
C ASN A 3 14.63 -12.39 -3.96
N TYR A 4 13.92 -11.71 -3.06
CA TYR A 4 13.01 -10.64 -3.48
C TYR A 4 13.85 -9.45 -3.97
N GLN A 5 13.77 -9.16 -5.26
CA GLN A 5 14.40 -8.01 -5.90
C GLN A 5 13.40 -6.87 -5.97
N LEU A 6 13.87 -5.62 -6.03
CA LEU A 6 12.98 -4.46 -6.22
C LEU A 6 12.20 -4.55 -7.54
N GLU A 7 12.81 -5.15 -8.56
CA GLU A 7 12.18 -5.41 -9.85
C GLU A 7 10.97 -6.35 -9.76
N ASP A 8 10.93 -7.25 -8.75
CA ASP A 8 9.75 -8.10 -8.51
C ASP A 8 8.56 -7.26 -8.03
N PHE A 9 8.79 -6.16 -7.31
CA PHE A 9 7.75 -5.22 -6.89
C PHE A 9 7.24 -4.38 -8.05
N ASP A 10 8.13 -3.86 -8.89
CA ASP A 10 7.75 -3.09 -10.09
C ASP A 10 6.91 -3.95 -11.04
N GLY A 11 7.29 -5.21 -11.25
CA GLY A 11 6.51 -6.16 -12.05
C GLY A 11 5.16 -6.50 -11.41
N ALA A 12 5.12 -6.70 -10.09
CA ALA A 12 3.89 -7.07 -9.37
C ALA A 12 2.89 -5.92 -9.19
N THR A 13 3.34 -4.67 -9.32
CA THR A 13 2.51 -3.46 -9.17
C THR A 13 2.26 -2.74 -10.50
N LEU A 14 2.63 -3.36 -11.63
CA LEU A 14 2.39 -2.78 -12.94
C LEU A 14 0.89 -2.55 -13.17
N GLY A 15 0.51 -1.30 -13.39
CA GLY A 15 -0.90 -0.89 -13.53
C GLY A 15 -1.60 -0.52 -12.21
N GLU A 16 -0.92 -0.65 -11.07
CA GLU A 16 -1.42 -0.21 -9.78
C GLU A 16 -1.07 1.25 -9.49
N ALA A 17 -1.94 1.92 -8.72
CA ALA A 17 -1.60 3.18 -8.10
C ALA A 17 -0.87 2.94 -6.79
N ILE A 18 0.32 3.52 -6.64
CA ILE A 18 1.11 3.47 -5.40
C ILE A 18 0.99 4.82 -4.69
N TRP A 19 0.55 4.80 -3.45
CA TRP A 19 0.58 5.96 -2.56
C TRP A 19 1.57 5.72 -1.43
N VAL A 20 2.36 6.75 -1.14
CA VAL A 20 3.40 6.70 -0.12
C VAL A 20 3.04 7.69 0.99
N ALA A 21 3.10 7.23 2.24
CA ALA A 21 3.01 8.09 3.41
C ALA A 21 4.39 8.66 3.71
N GLU A 22 4.50 9.99 3.73
CA GLU A 22 5.73 10.71 4.03
C GLU A 22 5.48 11.74 5.14
N ASP A 23 6.40 11.86 6.08
CA ASP A 23 6.45 12.94 7.07
C ASP A 23 7.86 13.54 7.11
N GLY A 24 7.98 14.79 6.66
CA GLY A 24 9.26 15.52 6.64
C GLY A 24 10.39 14.80 5.87
N GLY A 25 10.09 14.19 4.72
CA GLY A 25 11.07 13.43 3.93
C GLY A 25 11.30 11.99 4.43
N THR A 26 10.67 11.58 5.52
CA THR A 26 10.74 10.19 6.03
C THR A 26 9.59 9.38 5.47
N LEU A 27 9.89 8.28 4.78
CA LEU A 27 8.87 7.35 4.31
C LEU A 27 8.36 6.51 5.48
N LEU A 28 7.06 6.55 5.72
CA LEU A 28 6.41 5.86 6.84
C LEU A 28 5.70 4.57 6.40
N GLY A 29 5.47 4.38 5.10
CA GLY A 29 4.75 3.25 4.55
C GLY A 29 4.20 3.53 3.17
N PHE A 30 3.58 2.53 2.57
CA PHE A 30 2.93 2.67 1.27
C PHE A 30 1.72 1.74 1.14
N VAL A 31 0.88 2.03 0.16
CA VAL A 31 -0.20 1.16 -0.29
C VAL A 31 -0.19 1.08 -1.81
N SER A 32 -0.39 -0.11 -2.36
CA SER A 32 -0.55 -0.33 -3.80
C SER A 32 -1.96 -0.82 -4.10
N VAL A 33 -2.58 -0.21 -5.09
CA VAL A 33 -4.02 -0.34 -5.34
C VAL A 33 -4.29 -0.57 -6.81
N TYR A 34 -4.95 -1.70 -7.10
CA TYR A 34 -5.54 -1.98 -8.39
C TYR A 34 -6.94 -1.37 -8.45
N ARG A 35 -7.04 -0.18 -9.04
CA ARG A 35 -8.26 0.66 -8.98
C ARG A 35 -9.45 0.03 -9.71
N GLU A 36 -9.21 -0.70 -10.80
CA GLU A 36 -10.28 -1.32 -11.60
C GLU A 36 -11.14 -2.28 -10.77
N ASP A 37 -10.52 -3.01 -9.84
CA ASP A 37 -11.21 -4.00 -8.99
C ASP A 37 -11.47 -3.50 -7.56
N ASN A 38 -11.19 -2.21 -7.27
CA ASN A 38 -11.23 -1.66 -5.91
C ASN A 38 -10.40 -2.52 -4.93
N PHE A 39 -9.21 -2.96 -5.35
CA PHE A 39 -8.40 -3.94 -4.63
C PHE A 39 -7.10 -3.35 -4.10
N ILE A 40 -6.82 -3.57 -2.82
CA ILE A 40 -5.54 -3.24 -2.20
C ILE A 40 -4.65 -4.48 -2.24
N HIS A 41 -3.58 -4.40 -3.02
CA HIS A 41 -2.66 -5.53 -3.21
C HIS A 41 -1.60 -5.55 -2.11
N ASN A 42 -1.01 -4.40 -1.81
CA ASN A 42 0.01 -4.29 -0.76
C ASN A 42 -0.34 -3.14 0.19
N LEU A 43 -0.16 -3.37 1.48
CA LEU A 43 -0.19 -2.35 2.51
C LEU A 43 0.97 -2.59 3.47
N TYR A 44 1.86 -1.62 3.58
CA TYR A 44 3.02 -1.71 4.45
C TYR A 44 3.18 -0.42 5.27
N VAL A 45 3.49 -0.58 6.55
CA VAL A 45 3.81 0.51 7.48
C VAL A 45 5.16 0.17 8.10
N ASP A 46 6.05 1.17 8.20
CA ASP A 46 7.36 1.00 8.83
C ASP A 46 7.18 0.53 10.29
N PRO A 47 7.62 -0.69 10.65
CA PRO A 47 7.47 -1.24 11.99
C PRO A 47 8.36 -0.56 13.03
N HIS A 48 9.34 0.24 12.62
CA HIS A 48 10.22 0.98 13.52
C HIS A 48 9.63 2.31 13.97
N GLN A 49 8.53 2.75 13.35
CA GLN A 49 7.81 3.96 13.75
C GLN A 49 6.73 3.62 14.79
N PRO A 50 6.51 4.50 15.79
CA PRO A 50 5.40 4.31 16.71
C PRO A 50 4.06 4.38 15.94
N PRO A 51 3.00 3.70 16.43
CA PRO A 51 1.70 3.71 15.79
C PRO A 51 1.12 5.14 15.78
N ARG A 52 1.10 5.76 14.60
CA ARG A 52 0.59 7.13 14.36
C ARG A 52 -0.67 7.15 13.47
N GLY A 53 -1.30 6.00 13.25
CA GLY A 53 -2.45 5.89 12.34
C GLY A 53 -2.07 5.87 10.84
N VAL A 54 -0.79 5.67 10.51
CA VAL A 54 -0.29 5.64 9.11
C VAL A 54 -1.05 4.62 8.26
N GLY A 55 -1.22 3.38 8.76
CA GLY A 55 -1.97 2.35 8.02
C GLY A 55 -3.43 2.75 7.78
N SER A 56 -4.07 3.38 8.75
CA SER A 56 -5.44 3.89 8.60
C SER A 56 -5.52 5.02 7.58
N ALA A 57 -4.55 5.95 7.58
CA ALA A 57 -4.49 7.02 6.60
C ALA A 57 -4.28 6.49 5.17
N LEU A 58 -3.39 5.51 4.99
CA LEU A 58 -3.17 4.83 3.72
C LEU A 58 -4.42 4.09 3.24
N LEU A 59 -5.12 3.39 4.13
CA LEU A 59 -6.40 2.72 3.82
C LEU A 59 -7.49 3.72 3.41
N GLN A 60 -7.59 4.85 4.10
CA GLN A 60 -8.55 5.91 3.76
C GLN A 60 -8.24 6.53 2.40
N ALA A 61 -6.97 6.80 2.11
CA ALA A 61 -6.53 7.30 0.80
C ALA A 61 -6.88 6.31 -0.32
N ALA A 62 -6.67 5.01 -0.08
CA ALA A 62 -7.05 3.97 -1.03
C ALA A 62 -8.57 3.90 -1.25
N GLN A 63 -9.35 3.82 -0.17
CA GLN A 63 -10.80 3.73 -0.24
C GLN A 63 -11.45 4.95 -0.89
N ALA A 64 -10.87 6.14 -0.74
CA ALA A 64 -11.36 7.35 -1.39
C ALA A 64 -11.35 7.26 -2.94
N THR A 65 -10.59 6.32 -3.51
CA THR A 65 -10.57 6.08 -4.96
C THR A 65 -11.52 5.00 -5.43
N PHE A 66 -12.14 4.28 -4.50
CA PHE A 66 -13.01 3.17 -4.85
C PHE A 66 -14.38 3.65 -5.28
N THR A 67 -14.92 2.98 -6.30
CA THR A 67 -16.27 3.24 -6.83
C THR A 67 -17.30 2.29 -6.23
N ALA A 68 -16.85 1.26 -5.50
CA ALA A 68 -17.66 0.29 -4.78
C ALA A 68 -16.94 -0.21 -3.52
N THR A 69 -17.52 -1.19 -2.81
CA THR A 69 -16.85 -1.84 -1.68
C THR A 69 -15.57 -2.54 -2.16
N GLY A 70 -14.43 -2.09 -1.66
CA GLY A 70 -13.14 -2.69 -1.99
C GLY A 70 -12.76 -3.88 -1.11
N SER A 71 -11.67 -4.54 -1.47
CA SER A 71 -11.09 -5.66 -0.71
C SER A 71 -9.59 -5.51 -0.52
N LEU A 72 -9.05 -6.13 0.53
CA LEU A 72 -7.64 -6.09 0.89
C LEU A 72 -7.07 -7.51 0.83
N LYS A 73 -5.93 -7.68 0.15
CA LYS A 73 -5.17 -8.92 0.22
C LYS A 73 -4.63 -9.12 1.63
N CYS A 74 -5.04 -10.20 2.28
CA CYS A 74 -4.44 -10.65 3.53
C CYS A 74 -3.64 -11.92 3.25
N LEU A 75 -2.35 -11.91 3.60
CA LEU A 75 -1.53 -13.12 3.62
C LEU A 75 -1.66 -13.74 5.01
N VAL A 76 -1.98 -15.04 5.06
CA VAL A 76 -1.98 -15.87 6.27
C VAL A 76 -0.67 -16.62 6.42
#